data_AF-A0AAD2Z8P9-F1
#
_entry.id   AF-A0AAD2Z8P9-F1
#
_cell.length_a   1.000
_cell.length_b   1.000
_cell.length_c   1.000
_cell.angle_alpha   90.00
_cell.angle_beta   90.00
_cell.angle_gamma   90.00
#
_symmetry.space_group_name_H-M   'P 1'
#
loop_
_entity.id
_entity.type
_entity.pdbx_description
1 polymer ?
#
loop_
_entity_poly.entity_id
_entity_poly.type
_entity_poly.pdbx_seq_one_letter_code
_entity_poly.pdbx_strand_id
1 'polypeptide(L)'
;MQGCQNGYGKLVGRVAVLRMAFGCPETPPEVADWKRMGALTTKGLDYSMNTISSDADDAKGLVENLVTNMDLTISGEGEWRKRAKTTEVGPVKMSKYIFDEVQAGRQPGLWVRFDFLGVDDGTYIQGYFNTTSWSSDFGSSDFATYSGEWKVADADSVTFVDGSAIPVASVTVAPATSTGAVAATVQLTATVLPADATDKTGVWTTSDATKATVSSTGLVTRVAVGTATITFTTNDGAKTGTSNITITA
;
A
#
# COMPACT_ATOMS: atom_id res chain seq x y z
N MET A 1 33.97 17.01 1.42
CA MET A 1 34.06 15.56 1.09
C MET A 1 33.15 15.30 -0.11
N GLN A 2 33.72 15.39 -1.30
CA GLN A 2 33.03 15.16 -2.58
C GLN A 2 33.38 13.73 -2.99
N GLY A 3 32.38 12.85 -3.14
CA GLY A 3 32.60 11.45 -3.55
C GLY A 3 32.40 10.36 -2.49
N CYS A 4 31.97 10.68 -1.27
CA CYS A 4 31.39 9.67 -0.37
C CYS A 4 29.88 9.60 -0.61
N GLN A 5 29.32 8.41 -0.86
CA GLN A 5 27.89 8.18 -0.65
C GLN A 5 27.61 8.57 0.80
N ASN A 6 26.90 9.68 1.01
CA ASN A 6 26.52 10.05 2.35
C ASN A 6 25.74 8.88 2.95
N GLY A 7 26.29 8.25 4.00
CA GLY A 7 25.70 7.14 4.73
C GLY A 7 24.49 7.55 5.55
N TYR A 8 23.53 8.24 4.94
CA TYR A 8 22.24 8.59 5.53
C TYR A 8 21.27 7.40 5.58
N GLY A 9 21.65 6.24 5.04
CA GLY A 9 20.81 5.03 4.97
C GLY A 9 20.49 4.35 6.30
N LYS A 10 20.92 4.89 7.45
CA LYS A 10 20.60 4.33 8.77
C LYS A 10 19.52 5.09 9.55
N LEU A 11 19.23 6.34 9.20
CA LEU A 11 18.32 7.20 9.98
C LEU A 11 17.09 7.58 9.17
N VAL A 12 15.93 7.11 9.63
CA VAL A 12 14.64 7.23 8.95
C VAL A 12 14.12 8.68 8.97
N GLY A 13 14.53 9.52 9.93
CA GLY A 13 13.92 10.84 10.15
C GLY A 13 13.96 11.82 8.95
N ARG A 14 15.06 11.86 8.19
CA ARG A 14 15.16 12.75 7.01
C ARG A 14 14.42 12.20 5.80
N VAL A 15 14.32 10.88 5.69
CA VAL A 15 13.70 10.20 4.56
C VAL A 15 12.20 10.01 4.76
N ALA A 16 11.72 10.05 6.00
CA ALA A 16 10.31 9.92 6.31
C ALA A 16 9.49 11.09 5.74
N VAL A 17 8.36 10.77 5.11
CA VAL A 17 7.50 11.73 4.41
C VAL A 17 6.07 11.52 4.83
N LEU A 18 5.40 12.63 5.20
CA LEU A 18 3.96 12.64 5.33
C LEU A 18 3.35 13.05 3.98
N ARG A 19 2.59 12.15 3.38
CA ARG A 19 1.82 12.34 2.16
C ARG A 19 0.33 12.41 2.47
N MET A 20 -0.41 13.13 1.64
CA MET A 20 -1.83 13.35 1.80
C MET A 20 -2.51 13.41 0.43
N ALA A 21 -3.75 12.96 0.39
CA ALA A 21 -4.61 13.05 -0.77
C ALA A 21 -6.04 13.39 -0.34
N PHE A 22 -6.71 14.23 -1.11
CA PHE A 22 -8.11 14.59 -0.87
C PHE A 22 -9.01 13.62 -1.62
N GLY A 23 -10.06 13.11 -0.99
CA GLY A 23 -10.95 12.13 -1.58
C GLY A 23 -11.96 11.57 -0.58
N CYS A 24 -12.78 10.63 -1.05
CA CYS A 24 -13.74 9.92 -0.22
C CYS A 24 -13.09 8.71 0.46
N PRO A 25 -13.60 8.24 1.61
CA PRO A 25 -13.06 7.07 2.31
C PRO A 25 -13.20 5.77 1.51
N GLU A 26 -14.22 5.66 0.66
CA GLU A 26 -14.52 4.42 -0.08
C GLU A 26 -13.58 4.18 -1.28
N THR A 27 -12.82 5.19 -1.68
CA THR A 27 -11.97 5.11 -2.88
C THR A 27 -10.54 5.50 -2.52
N PRO A 28 -9.61 4.52 -2.41
CA PRO A 28 -8.22 4.82 -2.13
C PRO A 28 -7.61 5.64 -3.28
N PRO A 29 -6.76 6.64 -2.97
CA PRO A 29 -6.14 7.51 -3.97
C PRO A 29 -5.16 6.75 -4.85
N GLU A 30 -5.06 7.14 -6.12
CA GLU A 30 -4.01 6.66 -7.00
C GLU A 30 -2.64 7.21 -6.59
N VAL A 31 -1.55 6.54 -7.00
CA VAL A 31 -0.17 6.92 -6.66
C VAL A 31 0.13 8.39 -7.01
N ALA A 32 -0.44 8.90 -8.10
CA ALA A 32 -0.25 10.26 -8.57
C ALA A 32 -0.96 11.34 -7.72
N ASP A 33 -2.00 10.96 -6.98
CA ASP A 33 -2.79 11.89 -6.16
C ASP A 33 -2.10 12.22 -4.83
N TRP A 34 -1.20 11.35 -4.40
CA TRP A 34 -0.44 11.54 -3.16
C TRP A 34 0.54 12.70 -3.28
N LYS A 35 0.32 13.72 -2.46
CA LYS A 35 1.20 14.90 -2.38
C LYS A 35 1.84 14.98 -1.02
N ARG A 36 3.09 15.44 -0.96
CA ARG A 36 3.74 15.72 0.32
C ARG A 36 2.96 16.79 1.06
N MET A 37 2.83 16.72 2.38
CA MET A 37 2.08 17.78 3.07
C MET A 37 2.80 19.13 2.90
N GLY A 38 4.12 19.18 3.13
CA GLY A 38 4.89 20.39 2.95
C GLY A 38 6.32 20.26 3.47
N ALA A 39 6.92 21.39 3.84
CA ALA A 39 8.22 21.45 4.49
C ALA A 39 8.08 21.08 5.97
N LEU A 40 8.06 19.79 6.27
CA LEU A 40 7.96 19.30 7.64
C LEU A 40 9.33 19.22 8.32
N THR A 41 9.42 19.77 9.52
CA THR A 41 10.58 19.68 10.42
C THR A 41 10.47 18.47 11.34
N THR A 42 9.26 18.17 11.82
CA THR A 42 8.95 17.01 12.68
C THR A 42 7.74 16.25 12.13
N LYS A 43 7.72 14.94 12.39
CA LYS A 43 6.63 14.03 12.02
C LYS A 43 6.47 13.04 13.16
N GLY A 44 5.26 12.91 13.69
CA GLY A 44 4.92 12.01 14.77
C GLY A 44 4.05 10.86 14.27
N LEU A 45 4.27 9.69 14.85
CA LEU A 45 3.44 8.51 14.69
C LEU A 45 3.27 7.92 16.08
N ASP A 46 2.04 7.87 16.57
CA ASP A 46 1.72 7.39 17.90
C ASP A 46 0.72 6.23 17.83
N TYR A 47 1.04 5.14 18.54
CA TYR A 47 0.17 3.98 18.71
C TYR A 47 -0.23 3.91 20.19
N SER A 48 -1.37 4.49 20.52
CA SER A 48 -1.87 4.46 21.89
C SER A 48 -2.76 3.23 22.08
N MET A 49 -2.26 2.21 22.78
CA MET A 49 -2.99 0.97 23.05
C MET A 49 -3.80 1.10 24.34
N ASN A 50 -5.09 0.80 24.28
CA ASN A 50 -5.92 0.70 25.49
C ASN A 50 -5.96 -0.74 25.98
N THR A 51 -5.58 -0.97 27.24
CA THR A 51 -5.52 -2.32 27.84
C THR A 51 -6.53 -2.49 28.96
N ILE A 52 -6.98 -3.73 29.15
CA ILE A 52 -7.69 -4.18 30.34
C ILE A 52 -6.89 -5.30 31.00
N SER A 53 -6.85 -5.34 32.33
CA SER A 53 -6.28 -6.45 33.07
C SER A 53 -7.30 -7.59 33.17
N SER A 54 -6.86 -8.81 32.90
CA SER A 54 -7.66 -10.02 33.15
C SER A 54 -7.27 -10.61 34.49
N ASP A 55 -8.24 -10.67 35.42
CA ASP A 55 -8.13 -11.38 36.69
C ASP A 55 -8.52 -12.87 36.57
N ALA A 56 -8.71 -13.37 35.34
CA ALA A 56 -8.94 -14.79 35.11
C ALA A 56 -7.66 -15.57 35.47
N ASP A 57 -7.65 -16.05 36.70
CA ASP A 57 -6.54 -16.68 37.42
C ASP A 57 -6.12 -18.03 36.81
N ASP A 58 -5.27 -17.98 35.77
CA ASP A 58 -4.51 -19.15 35.28
C ASP A 58 -3.00 -18.87 35.17
N ALA A 59 -2.54 -17.65 35.45
CA ALA A 59 -1.14 -17.25 35.36
C ALA A 59 -0.48 -17.17 36.75
N LYS A 60 0.65 -17.87 36.93
CA LYS A 60 1.43 -17.96 38.18
C LYS A 60 1.97 -16.60 38.66
N GLY A 61 1.13 -15.79 39.30
CA GLY A 61 1.51 -14.57 40.01
C GLY A 61 1.83 -13.35 39.12
N LEU A 62 1.51 -13.39 37.83
CA LEU A 62 1.59 -12.24 36.92
C LEU A 62 0.20 -11.93 36.38
N VAL A 63 -0.18 -10.65 36.37
CA VAL A 63 -1.47 -10.17 35.82
C VAL A 63 -1.36 -10.08 34.30
N GLU A 64 -2.32 -10.68 33.60
CA GLU A 64 -2.40 -10.60 32.14
C GLU A 64 -3.08 -9.30 31.71
N ASN A 65 -2.56 -8.66 30.66
CA ASN A 65 -3.16 -7.47 30.06
C ASN A 65 -3.56 -7.78 28.62
N LEU A 66 -4.82 -7.50 28.27
CA LEU A 66 -5.35 -7.62 26.92
C LEU A 66 -5.46 -6.23 26.29
N VAL A 67 -4.88 -6.05 25.10
CA VAL A 67 -5.10 -4.84 24.29
C VAL A 67 -6.48 -4.94 23.66
N THR A 68 -7.34 -3.95 23.92
CA THR A 68 -8.74 -3.92 23.45
C THR A 68 -8.89 -3.17 22.14
N ASN A 69 -8.17 -2.06 21.98
CA ASN A 69 -8.10 -1.29 20.75
C ASN A 69 -6.81 -0.46 20.72
N MET A 70 -6.59 0.22 19.61
CA MET A 70 -5.43 1.07 19.37
C MET A 70 -5.88 2.37 18.71
N ASP A 71 -5.56 3.49 19.35
CA ASP A 71 -5.74 4.83 18.82
C ASP A 71 -4.47 5.23 18.05
N LEU A 72 -4.57 5.19 16.72
CA LEU A 72 -3.49 5.61 15.83
C LEU A 72 -3.59 7.13 15.54
N THR A 73 -2.51 7.85 15.84
CA THR A 73 -2.41 9.29 15.57
C THR A 73 -1.16 9.60 14.74
N ILE A 74 -1.34 10.40 13.69
CA ILE A 74 -0.24 10.95 12.89
C ILE A 74 -0.21 12.45 13.11
N SER A 75 0.97 13.01 13.32
CA SER A 75 1.16 14.46 13.48
C SER A 75 2.35 14.96 12.67
N GLY A 76 2.38 16.27 12.45
CA GLY A 76 3.51 16.90 11.79
C GLY A 76 3.56 18.39 12.02
N GLU A 77 4.77 18.90 12.18
CA GLU A 77 5.04 20.33 12.27
C GLU A 77 6.01 20.74 11.17
N GLY A 78 5.86 21.97 10.71
CA GLY A 78 6.67 22.46 9.61
C GLY A 78 6.57 23.95 9.38
N GLU A 79 7.23 24.37 8.31
CA GLU A 79 7.38 25.77 7.95
C GLU A 79 6.51 26.14 6.76
N TRP A 80 5.95 27.34 6.80
CA TRP A 80 5.21 27.91 5.68
C TRP A 80 6.14 28.28 4.54
N ARG A 81 5.83 27.77 3.36
CA ARG A 81 6.37 28.32 2.11
C ARG A 81 5.34 29.24 1.49
N LYS A 82 5.78 30.44 1.10
CA LYS A 82 4.95 31.43 0.38
C LYS A 82 4.29 30.85 -0.88
N ARG A 83 4.95 29.89 -1.53
CA ARG A 83 4.40 29.11 -2.65
C ARG A 83 4.74 27.64 -2.44
N ALA A 84 3.73 26.82 -2.23
CA ALA A 84 3.88 25.37 -2.20
C ALA A 84 4.29 24.85 -3.58
N LYS A 85 5.05 23.76 -3.61
CA LYS A 85 5.35 23.05 -4.87
C LYS A 85 4.09 22.35 -5.37
N THR A 86 4.02 22.05 -6.67
CA THR A 86 2.90 21.30 -7.27
C THR A 86 2.74 19.89 -6.69
N THR A 87 3.84 19.33 -6.17
CA THR A 87 3.94 18.04 -5.47
C THR A 87 3.64 18.14 -3.98
N GLU A 88 3.27 19.31 -3.48
CA GLU A 88 2.94 19.56 -2.08
C GLU A 88 1.46 20.00 -1.96
N VAL A 89 0.82 19.62 -0.85
CA VAL A 89 -0.48 20.19 -0.48
C VAL A 89 -0.28 21.63 -0.03
N GLY A 90 0.64 21.83 0.90
CA GLY A 90 0.95 23.11 1.53
C GLY A 90 -0.09 23.54 2.56
N PRO A 91 0.32 24.34 3.56
CA PRO A 91 -0.54 24.69 4.69
C PRO A 91 -1.73 25.58 4.31
N VAL A 92 -1.58 26.44 3.28
CA VAL A 92 -2.69 27.26 2.75
C VAL A 92 -3.82 26.40 2.21
N LYS A 93 -3.49 25.41 1.36
CA LYS A 93 -4.49 24.53 0.73
C LYS A 93 -5.18 23.67 1.79
N MET A 94 -4.42 23.16 2.75
CA MET A 94 -4.97 22.43 3.88
C MET A 94 -5.95 23.28 4.70
N SER A 95 -5.56 24.49 5.06
CA SER A 95 -6.42 25.42 5.81
C SER A 95 -7.73 25.71 5.08
N LYS A 96 -7.66 25.94 3.75
CA LYS A 96 -8.85 26.14 2.92
C LYS A 96 -9.73 24.89 2.90
N TYR A 97 -9.15 23.72 2.71
CA TYR A 97 -9.88 22.46 2.68
C TYR A 97 -10.66 22.22 3.98
N ILE A 98 -9.97 22.34 5.14
CA ILE A 98 -10.60 22.20 6.46
C ILE A 98 -11.76 23.19 6.62
N PHE A 99 -11.54 24.45 6.26
CA PHE A 99 -12.58 25.48 6.35
C PHE A 99 -13.80 25.16 5.48
N ASP A 100 -13.58 24.78 4.22
CA ASP A 100 -14.66 24.45 3.28
C ASP A 100 -15.47 23.23 3.76
N GLU A 101 -14.83 22.19 4.30
CA GLU A 101 -15.51 21.01 4.87
C GLU A 101 -16.35 21.37 6.10
N VAL A 102 -15.77 22.12 7.04
CA VAL A 102 -16.47 22.55 8.26
C VAL A 102 -17.64 23.48 7.91
N GLN A 103 -17.46 24.42 6.99
CA GLN A 103 -18.54 25.31 6.53
C GLN A 103 -19.68 24.53 5.88
N ALA A 104 -19.37 23.41 5.23
CA ALA A 104 -20.36 22.52 4.63
C ALA A 104 -20.96 21.51 5.64
N GLY A 105 -20.59 21.58 6.93
CA GLY A 105 -21.10 20.69 7.97
C GLY A 105 -20.55 19.25 7.91
N ARG A 106 -19.41 19.06 7.23
CA ARG A 106 -18.76 17.75 7.08
C ARG A 106 -17.49 17.68 7.93
N GLN A 107 -17.06 16.45 8.22
CA GLN A 107 -15.77 16.23 8.86
C GLN A 107 -14.64 16.47 7.86
N PRO A 108 -13.51 17.11 8.25
CA PRO A 108 -12.36 17.34 7.38
C PRO A 108 -11.53 16.06 7.21
N GLY A 109 -12.15 15.05 6.60
CA GLY A 109 -11.61 13.71 6.38
C GLY A 109 -10.79 13.63 5.10
N LEU A 110 -9.59 13.05 5.19
CA LEU A 110 -8.71 12.90 4.03
C LEU A 110 -7.82 11.67 4.17
N TRP A 111 -7.24 11.27 3.04
CA TRP A 111 -6.26 10.21 3.02
C TRP A 111 -4.91 10.71 3.51
N VAL A 112 -4.34 10.00 4.48
CA VAL A 112 -3.03 10.31 5.07
C VAL A 112 -2.15 9.08 4.95
N ARG A 113 -0.90 9.30 4.53
CA ARG A 113 0.11 8.26 4.37
C ARG A 113 1.41 8.69 5.01
N PHE A 114 1.88 7.92 5.98
CA PHE A 114 3.18 8.08 6.61
C PHE A 114 4.17 7.12 5.99
N ASP A 115 5.07 7.65 5.16
CA ASP A 115 6.13 6.88 4.53
C ASP A 115 7.39 6.90 5.38
N PHE A 116 7.89 5.73 5.73
CA PHE A 116 9.13 5.63 6.50
C PHE A 116 10.35 5.90 5.61
N LEU A 117 10.36 5.40 4.38
CA LEU A 117 11.53 5.45 3.50
C LEU A 117 11.46 6.56 2.44
N GLY A 118 10.31 7.22 2.30
CA GLY A 118 10.12 8.35 1.40
C GLY A 118 10.07 8.03 -0.10
N VAL A 119 10.13 6.75 -0.47
CA VAL A 119 9.90 6.22 -1.83
C VAL A 119 8.45 5.74 -1.97
N ASP A 120 7.91 5.77 -3.19
CA ASP A 120 6.49 5.47 -3.43
C ASP A 120 6.16 3.97 -3.27
N ASP A 121 7.12 3.08 -3.53
CA ASP A 121 7.04 1.63 -3.27
C ASP A 121 7.66 1.23 -1.92
N GLY A 122 7.73 2.18 -0.96
CA GLY A 122 8.36 1.96 0.33
C GLY A 122 7.44 1.30 1.36
N THR A 123 7.98 1.08 2.56
CA THR A 123 7.17 0.74 3.73
C THR A 123 6.44 2.00 4.23
N TYR A 124 5.13 1.90 4.40
CA TYR A 124 4.28 3.01 4.86
C TYR A 124 3.03 2.53 5.57
N ILE A 125 2.42 3.46 6.30
CA ILE A 125 1.06 3.32 6.81
C ILE A 125 0.18 4.31 6.09
N GLN A 126 -0.99 3.87 5.67
CA GLN A 126 -1.99 4.77 5.11
C GLN A 126 -3.38 4.46 5.67
N GLY A 127 -4.29 5.39 5.48
CA GLY A 127 -5.70 5.24 5.79
C GLY A 127 -6.45 6.54 5.60
N TYR A 128 -7.73 6.51 5.93
CA TYR A 128 -8.59 7.68 5.97
C TYR A 128 -8.65 8.25 7.39
N PHE A 129 -8.26 9.51 7.53
CA PHE A 129 -8.13 10.19 8.81
C PHE A 129 -8.93 11.49 8.81
N ASN A 130 -9.40 11.91 9.97
CA ASN A 130 -9.91 13.25 10.20
C ASN A 130 -8.78 14.16 10.67
N THR A 131 -8.75 15.38 10.14
CA THR A 131 -7.91 16.43 10.72
C THR A 131 -8.52 16.89 12.04
N THR A 132 -7.89 16.53 13.16
CA THR A 132 -8.37 16.84 14.52
C THR A 132 -7.79 18.13 15.08
N SER A 133 -6.60 18.51 14.61
CA SER A 133 -5.95 19.77 14.96
C SER A 133 -5.26 20.35 13.74
N TRP A 134 -5.34 21.68 13.63
CA TRP A 134 -4.61 22.45 12.64
C TRP A 134 -4.35 23.85 13.18
N SER A 135 -3.09 24.21 13.38
CA SER A 135 -2.70 25.52 13.89
C SER A 135 -1.53 26.10 13.11
N SER A 136 -1.34 27.42 13.21
CA SER A 136 -0.27 28.13 12.54
C SER A 136 0.10 29.41 13.26
N ASP A 137 1.39 29.68 13.32
CA ASP A 137 1.95 30.87 13.95
C ASP A 137 2.73 31.69 12.92
N PHE A 138 2.48 33.01 12.92
CA PHE A 138 3.08 33.95 11.98
C PHE A 138 3.88 35.01 12.74
N GLY A 139 5.12 34.68 13.10
CA GLY A 139 6.04 35.62 13.72
C GLY A 139 6.36 36.79 12.79
N SER A 140 6.42 38.01 13.31
CA SER A 140 6.82 39.19 12.53
C SER A 140 8.31 39.22 12.16
N SER A 141 9.14 38.49 12.91
CA SER A 141 10.60 38.39 12.75
C SER A 141 11.10 36.98 12.43
N ASP A 142 10.23 35.97 12.47
CA ASP A 142 10.59 34.56 12.34
C ASP A 142 9.85 33.88 11.19
N PHE A 143 10.26 32.66 10.85
CA PHE A 143 9.54 31.85 9.87
C PHE A 143 8.17 31.44 10.44
N ALA A 144 7.14 31.55 9.59
CA ALA A 144 5.82 31.07 9.97
C ALA A 144 5.81 29.53 10.03
N THR A 145 5.18 28.98 11.06
CA THR A 145 5.09 27.55 11.33
C THR A 145 3.65 27.07 11.28
N TYR A 146 3.46 25.77 11.09
CA TYR A 146 2.18 25.10 11.25
C TYR A 146 2.37 23.79 12.01
N SER A 147 1.30 23.32 12.64
CA SER A 147 1.18 21.96 13.12
C SER A 147 -0.19 21.38 12.76
N GLY A 148 -0.22 20.07 12.55
CA GLY A 148 -1.42 19.32 12.23
C GLY A 148 -1.44 17.97 12.92
N GLU A 149 -2.66 17.51 13.25
CA GLU A 149 -2.92 16.19 13.81
C GLU A 149 -4.03 15.50 13.02
N TRP A 150 -3.83 14.21 12.76
CA TRP A 150 -4.75 13.34 12.04
C TRP A 150 -5.02 12.07 12.83
N LYS A 151 -6.30 11.81 13.09
CA LYS A 151 -6.78 10.59 13.76
C LYS A 151 -7.62 9.76 12.81
N VAL A 152 -7.55 8.43 12.97
CA VAL A 152 -8.27 7.48 12.10
C VAL A 152 -9.77 7.81 12.12
N ALA A 153 -10.34 7.98 10.93
CA ALA A 153 -11.78 8.22 10.73
C ALA A 153 -12.52 6.95 10.31
N ASP A 154 -11.83 6.08 9.57
CA ASP A 154 -12.32 4.78 9.15
C ASP A 154 -11.23 3.72 9.42
N ALA A 155 -11.48 2.83 10.38
CA ALA A 155 -10.53 1.81 10.79
C ALA A 155 -10.26 0.77 9.70
N ASP A 156 -11.27 0.44 8.87
CA ASP A 156 -11.15 -0.57 7.82
C ASP A 156 -10.26 -0.08 6.66
N SER A 157 -10.07 1.23 6.55
CA SER A 157 -9.19 1.84 5.55
C SER A 157 -7.70 1.79 5.94
N VAL A 158 -7.36 1.49 7.19
CA VAL A 158 -5.98 1.57 7.69
C VAL A 158 -5.19 0.34 7.27
N THR A 159 -4.12 0.56 6.53
CA THR A 159 -3.23 -0.50 6.05
C THR A 159 -1.77 -0.18 6.36
N PHE A 160 -1.04 -1.18 6.86
CA PHE A 160 0.42 -1.17 6.91
C PHE A 160 0.95 -1.92 5.70
N VAL A 161 1.62 -1.20 4.79
CA VAL A 161 2.22 -1.78 3.60
C VAL A 161 3.71 -1.92 3.83
N ASP A 162 4.22 -3.13 3.67
CA ASP A 162 5.65 -3.38 3.72
C ASP A 162 6.28 -3.33 2.32
N GLY A 163 7.10 -2.30 2.09
CA GLY A 163 7.87 -2.12 0.87
C GLY A 163 9.16 -2.93 0.81
N SER A 164 9.37 -3.86 1.75
CA SER A 164 10.39 -4.91 1.60
C SER A 164 10.03 -5.94 0.53
N ALA A 165 8.81 -5.86 -0.02
CA ALA A 165 8.36 -6.74 -1.07
C ALA A 165 9.21 -6.57 -2.34
N ILE A 166 9.91 -7.63 -2.74
CA ILE A 166 10.63 -7.72 -4.02
C ILE A 166 9.57 -8.00 -5.09
N PRO A 167 9.27 -7.04 -5.99
CA PRO A 167 8.18 -7.17 -6.94
C PRO A 167 8.50 -8.22 -8.02
N VAL A 168 7.47 -8.82 -8.58
CA VAL A 168 7.63 -9.71 -9.73
C VAL A 168 8.05 -8.88 -10.96
N ALA A 169 9.26 -9.13 -11.46
CA ALA A 169 9.75 -8.52 -12.70
C ALA A 169 9.16 -9.19 -13.94
N SER A 170 9.05 -10.53 -13.94
CA SER A 170 8.53 -11.30 -15.07
C SER A 170 8.01 -12.67 -14.65
N VAL A 171 7.13 -13.22 -15.49
CA VAL A 171 6.65 -14.60 -15.39
C VAL A 171 6.81 -15.29 -16.72
N THR A 172 7.28 -16.53 -16.70
CA THR A 172 7.30 -17.41 -17.87
C THR A 172 6.53 -18.68 -17.57
N VAL A 173 5.79 -19.21 -18.55
CA VAL A 173 5.08 -20.48 -18.43
C VAL A 173 5.70 -21.50 -19.37
N ALA A 174 6.04 -22.68 -18.84
CA ALA A 174 6.60 -23.78 -19.59
C ALA A 174 5.73 -25.05 -19.48
N PRO A 175 5.55 -25.82 -20.57
CA PRO A 175 5.95 -25.48 -21.94
C PRO A 175 5.10 -24.33 -22.52
N ALA A 176 5.70 -23.50 -23.39
CA ALA A 176 4.99 -22.38 -24.04
C ALA A 176 3.91 -22.84 -25.03
N THR A 177 4.08 -24.05 -25.58
CA THR A 177 3.06 -24.71 -26.40
C THR A 177 3.02 -26.20 -26.04
N SER A 178 1.84 -26.82 -26.13
CA SER A 178 1.71 -28.26 -25.94
C SER A 178 0.64 -28.83 -26.87
N THR A 179 0.98 -29.90 -27.57
CA THR A 179 0.06 -30.64 -28.44
C THR A 179 -0.19 -32.04 -27.88
N GLY A 180 -1.43 -32.52 -27.95
CA GLY A 180 -1.79 -33.85 -27.44
C GLY A 180 -3.26 -34.19 -27.69
N ALA A 181 -3.57 -35.48 -27.57
CA ALA A 181 -4.91 -36.01 -27.81
C ALA A 181 -5.94 -35.58 -26.73
N VAL A 182 -7.22 -35.75 -27.03
CA VAL A 182 -8.31 -35.58 -26.05
C VAL A 182 -8.07 -36.48 -24.84
N ALA A 183 -8.48 -36.02 -23.65
CA ALA A 183 -8.30 -36.65 -22.33
C ALA A 183 -6.84 -36.74 -21.82
N ALA A 184 -5.84 -36.48 -22.66
CA ALA A 184 -4.47 -36.34 -22.16
C ALA A 184 -4.32 -35.06 -21.32
N THR A 185 -3.38 -35.11 -20.37
CA THR A 185 -3.08 -33.99 -19.49
C THR A 185 -1.68 -33.45 -19.77
N VAL A 186 -1.46 -32.18 -19.45
CA VAL A 186 -0.12 -31.57 -19.46
C VAL A 186 0.03 -30.71 -18.22
N GLN A 187 1.15 -30.87 -17.53
CA GLN A 187 1.51 -30.00 -16.41
C GLN A 187 2.19 -28.75 -16.96
N LEU A 188 1.66 -27.58 -16.62
CA LEU A 188 2.32 -26.31 -16.86
C LEU A 188 3.04 -25.86 -15.59
N THR A 189 4.20 -25.22 -15.76
CA THR A 189 4.99 -24.63 -14.68
C THR A 189 5.12 -23.14 -14.94
N ALA A 190 4.63 -22.32 -14.01
CA ALA A 190 4.89 -20.88 -14.01
C ALA A 190 6.18 -20.60 -13.22
N THR A 191 7.15 -19.92 -13.84
CA THR A 191 8.39 -19.47 -13.22
C THR A 191 8.34 -17.95 -13.04
N VAL A 192 8.34 -17.51 -11.79
CA VAL A 192 8.32 -16.11 -11.38
C VAL A 192 9.75 -15.62 -11.12
N LEU A 193 10.11 -14.46 -11.67
CA LEU A 193 11.39 -13.80 -11.45
C LEU A 193 11.21 -12.37 -10.92
N PRO A 194 12.11 -11.88 -10.06
CA PRO A 194 13.34 -12.53 -9.60
C PRO A 194 13.07 -13.70 -8.63
N ALA A 195 14.08 -14.55 -8.42
CA ALA A 195 13.93 -15.76 -7.62
C ALA A 195 13.69 -15.48 -6.12
N ASP A 196 13.86 -14.25 -5.68
CA ASP A 196 13.59 -13.73 -4.35
C ASP A 196 12.33 -12.86 -4.30
N ALA A 197 11.52 -12.82 -5.36
CA ALA A 197 10.23 -12.13 -5.36
C ALA A 197 9.38 -12.55 -4.14
N THR A 198 8.77 -11.57 -3.49
CA THR A 198 8.08 -11.79 -2.20
C THR A 198 6.79 -12.59 -2.35
N ASP A 199 6.03 -12.36 -3.42
CA ASP A 199 4.92 -13.22 -3.83
C ASP A 199 5.21 -13.85 -5.19
N LYS A 200 5.21 -15.19 -5.25
CA LYS A 200 5.40 -15.99 -6.48
C LYS A 200 4.15 -16.77 -6.86
N THR A 201 3.04 -16.52 -6.17
CA THR A 201 1.77 -17.18 -6.41
C THR A 201 0.92 -16.41 -7.41
N GLY A 202 -0.11 -17.06 -7.92
CA GLY A 202 -0.95 -16.50 -8.98
C GLY A 202 -2.08 -17.43 -9.36
N VAL A 203 -2.88 -16.97 -10.31
CA VAL A 203 -4.12 -17.63 -10.74
C VAL A 203 -3.96 -18.13 -12.17
N TRP A 204 -4.38 -19.38 -12.39
CA TRP A 204 -4.49 -19.97 -13.72
C TRP A 204 -5.89 -19.76 -14.30
N THR A 205 -5.95 -19.38 -15.57
CA THR A 205 -7.19 -19.21 -16.33
C THR A 205 -7.09 -19.85 -17.71
N THR A 206 -8.22 -20.21 -18.29
CA THR A 206 -8.32 -20.74 -19.66
C THR A 206 -9.14 -19.81 -20.53
N SER A 207 -8.75 -19.64 -21.79
CA SER A 207 -9.53 -18.90 -22.77
C SER A 207 -10.82 -19.62 -23.18
N ASP A 208 -10.84 -20.96 -23.10
CA ASP A 208 -12.00 -21.77 -23.47
C ASP A 208 -12.01 -23.11 -22.69
N ALA A 209 -12.84 -23.16 -21.65
CA ALA A 209 -13.03 -24.35 -20.82
C ALA A 209 -13.68 -25.53 -21.56
N THR A 210 -14.34 -25.30 -22.71
CA THR A 210 -14.90 -26.36 -23.54
C THR A 210 -13.83 -27.12 -24.33
N LYS A 211 -12.64 -26.53 -24.47
CA LYS A 211 -11.48 -27.10 -25.16
C LYS A 211 -10.43 -27.61 -24.19
N ALA A 212 -10.09 -26.82 -23.18
CA ALA A 212 -9.18 -27.23 -22.11
C ALA A 212 -9.49 -26.54 -20.78
N THR A 213 -9.42 -27.30 -19.69
CA THR A 213 -9.52 -26.79 -18.32
C THR A 213 -8.16 -26.82 -17.66
N VAL A 214 -7.91 -25.93 -16.70
CA VAL A 214 -6.68 -25.87 -15.92
C VAL A 214 -6.99 -25.87 -14.42
N SER A 215 -6.23 -26.63 -13.63
CA SER A 215 -6.34 -26.62 -12.17
C SER A 215 -5.60 -25.41 -11.55
N SER A 216 -5.81 -25.18 -10.25
CA SER A 216 -5.04 -24.18 -9.48
C SER A 216 -3.53 -24.48 -9.44
N THR A 217 -3.12 -25.72 -9.71
CA THR A 217 -1.71 -26.14 -9.76
C THR A 217 -1.12 -26.09 -11.18
N GLY A 218 -1.86 -25.63 -12.18
CA GLY A 218 -1.40 -25.57 -13.57
C GLY A 218 -1.51 -26.90 -14.34
N LEU A 219 -2.26 -27.88 -13.82
CA LEU A 219 -2.53 -29.12 -14.56
C LEU A 219 -3.65 -28.86 -15.57
N VAL A 220 -3.34 -29.01 -16.85
CA VAL A 220 -4.29 -28.83 -17.95
C VAL A 220 -4.88 -30.17 -18.37
N THR A 221 -6.21 -30.22 -18.53
CA THR A 221 -6.95 -31.37 -19.07
C THR A 221 -7.54 -31.00 -20.43
N ARG A 222 -7.29 -31.84 -21.44
CA ARG A 222 -7.76 -31.64 -22.81
C ARG A 222 -9.17 -32.21 -22.96
N VAL A 223 -10.15 -31.35 -23.20
CA VAL A 223 -11.58 -31.71 -23.21
C VAL A 223 -12.06 -32.07 -24.61
N ALA A 224 -11.71 -31.26 -25.63
CA ALA A 224 -12.16 -31.47 -27.01
C ALA A 224 -11.17 -30.90 -28.02
N VAL A 225 -11.23 -31.42 -29.26
CA VAL A 225 -10.39 -30.95 -30.38
C VAL A 225 -10.55 -29.43 -30.58
N GLY A 226 -9.41 -28.76 -30.77
CA GLY A 226 -9.32 -27.31 -30.91
C GLY A 226 -8.08 -26.73 -30.24
N THR A 227 -8.11 -25.44 -29.92
CA THR A 227 -7.03 -24.73 -29.27
C THR A 227 -7.55 -23.93 -28.07
N ALA A 228 -6.78 -23.90 -26.99
CA ALA A 228 -7.03 -23.03 -25.83
C ALA A 228 -5.72 -22.38 -25.38
N THR A 229 -5.80 -21.13 -24.94
CA THR A 229 -4.68 -20.45 -24.30
C THR A 229 -4.89 -20.48 -22.80
N ILE A 230 -3.90 -20.97 -22.08
CA ILE A 230 -3.87 -21.02 -20.62
C ILE A 230 -2.97 -19.89 -20.13
N THR A 231 -3.48 -19.07 -19.21
CA THR A 231 -2.80 -17.88 -18.71
C THR A 231 -2.59 -18.01 -17.21
N PHE A 232 -1.35 -17.82 -16.76
CA PHE A 232 -1.04 -17.58 -15.35
C PHE A 232 -0.87 -16.08 -15.13
N THR A 233 -1.58 -15.55 -14.15
CA THR A 233 -1.53 -14.14 -13.74
C THR A 233 -1.05 -14.06 -12.30
N THR A 234 -0.04 -13.24 -12.02
CA THR A 234 0.41 -12.98 -10.63
C THR A 234 -0.71 -12.37 -9.80
N ASN A 235 -0.71 -12.58 -8.47
CA ASN A 235 -1.77 -12.04 -7.60
C ASN A 235 -1.87 -10.51 -7.63
N ASP A 236 -0.74 -9.82 -7.82
CA ASP A 236 -0.70 -8.37 -8.03
C ASP A 236 -1.33 -7.92 -9.36
N GLY A 237 -1.70 -8.85 -10.24
CA GLY A 237 -2.30 -8.62 -11.55
C GLY A 237 -1.34 -8.03 -12.59
N ALA A 238 -0.09 -7.76 -12.23
CA ALA A 238 0.81 -6.94 -13.03
C ALA A 238 1.54 -7.74 -14.13
N LYS A 239 1.67 -9.06 -13.97
CA LYS A 239 2.46 -9.92 -14.87
C LYS A 239 1.70 -11.18 -15.25
N THR A 240 1.82 -11.54 -16.53
CA THR A 240 1.16 -12.72 -17.08
C THR A 240 2.13 -13.57 -17.90
N GLY A 241 2.01 -14.89 -17.80
CA GLY A 241 2.62 -15.85 -18.71
C GLY A 241 1.57 -16.74 -19.34
N THR A 242 1.78 -17.16 -20.60
CA THR A 242 0.78 -17.91 -21.37
C THR A 242 1.34 -19.19 -21.96
N SER A 243 0.49 -20.21 -22.11
CA SER A 243 0.77 -21.44 -22.85
C SER A 243 -0.35 -21.74 -23.85
N ASN A 244 0.00 -22.08 -25.09
CA ASN A 244 -0.98 -22.47 -26.10
C ASN A 244 -1.11 -23.99 -26.18
N ILE A 245 -2.34 -24.47 -25.98
CA ILE A 245 -2.68 -25.88 -25.92
C ILE A 245 -3.45 -26.26 -27.18
N THR A 246 -2.87 -27.15 -28.00
CA THR A 246 -3.49 -27.65 -29.24
C THR A 246 -3.97 -29.08 -29.05
N ILE A 247 -5.28 -29.31 -29.05
CA ILE A 247 -5.89 -30.62 -28.86
C ILE A 247 -6.14 -31.28 -30.21
N THR A 248 -5.57 -32.46 -30.42
CA THR A 248 -5.80 -33.28 -31.62
C THR A 248 -6.80 -34.39 -31.34
N ALA A 249 -7.37 -34.96 -32.41
CA ALA A 249 -8.21 -36.15 -32.34
C ALA A 249 -7.43 -37.37 -31.83
#